data_AF-A0A914KZG9-F1
#
_entry.id   AF-A0A914KZG9-F1
#
_cell.length_a   1.000
_cell.length_b   1.000
_cell.length_c   1.000
_cell.angle_alpha   90.00
_cell.angle_beta   90.00
_cell.angle_gamma   90.00
#
_symmetry.space_group_name_H-M   'P 1'
#
loop_
_entity.id
_entity.type
_entity.pdbx_description
1 polymer ?
#
loop_
_entity_poly.entity_id
_entity_poly.type
_entity_poly.pdbx_seq_one_letter_code
_entity_poly.pdbx_strand_id
1 'polypeptide(L)'
;MLSVKKVNGEGWWHCECNYGYYGEYCQFRAESNCEDGEDNDEDGLTDCEDSTECCSHNSCLSNSLCLGSFVSTELLLKLSFINETKQQENTTLEQIPFFERVRFLFDSADLSVQRYADIRLLDPKFVNFLIRFLVYVSISGNMGWSFLTIDGTYQPGTYWLLSVLRGRILSIKGGPLAGVRVSVADHPQQGFSLSRSFSPASSATALEGSQSSFENYIDTSIGEFELAVNGGAAVILQFVRQPFGRVVRTFFVPSNQILDVGNVWMDSIEEKDGGENEASTTL
;
A
#
# COMPACT_ATOMS: atom_id res chain seq x y z
N MET A 1 31.26 7.53 -1.56
CA MET A 1 30.19 6.57 -1.25
C MET A 1 30.22 6.23 0.23
N LEU A 2 31.30 5.65 0.75
CA LEU A 2 31.46 5.32 2.18
C LEU A 2 32.45 6.28 2.86
N SER A 3 32.14 6.79 4.05
CA SER A 3 33.00 7.61 4.88
C SER A 3 33.19 7.01 6.26
N VAL A 4 34.41 7.07 6.79
CA VAL A 4 34.72 6.54 8.12
C VAL A 4 34.56 7.67 9.15
N LYS A 5 33.67 7.48 10.13
CA LYS A 5 33.35 8.44 11.18
C LYS A 5 33.76 7.90 12.53
N LYS A 6 34.37 8.76 13.34
CA LYS A 6 34.76 8.43 14.72
C LYS A 6 33.56 8.65 15.63
N VAL A 7 33.21 7.64 16.42
CA VAL A 7 32.13 7.78 17.41
C VAL A 7 32.65 8.57 18.60
N ASN A 8 31.96 9.67 18.92
CA ASN A 8 32.38 10.58 19.99
C ASN A 8 32.23 9.89 21.36
N GLY A 9 33.37 9.64 22.01
CA GLY A 9 33.43 9.15 23.40
C GLY A 9 34.01 7.75 23.59
N GLU A 10 34.04 6.90 22.56
CA GLU A 10 34.34 5.46 22.74
C GLU A 10 35.51 4.92 21.91
N GLY A 11 36.15 5.76 21.10
CA GLY A 11 37.40 5.39 20.40
C GLY A 11 37.26 4.38 19.25
N TRP A 12 36.03 3.98 18.89
CA TRP A 12 35.75 3.14 17.73
C TRP A 12 35.30 3.96 16.51
N TRP A 13 35.37 3.33 15.34
CA TRP A 13 35.04 3.92 14.06
C TRP A 13 33.87 3.15 13.44
N HIS A 14 32.91 3.89 12.86
CA HIS A 14 31.82 3.34 12.10
C HIS A 14 31.88 3.86 10.65
N CYS A 15 31.36 3.08 9.71
CA CYS A 15 31.24 3.49 8.32
C CYS A 15 29.87 4.10 8.11
N GLU A 16 29.82 5.34 7.65
CA GLU A 16 28.59 6.05 7.31
C GLU A 16 28.57 6.33 5.81
N CYS A 17 27.39 6.26 5.19
CA CYS A 17 27.25 6.64 3.80
C CYS A 17 27.38 8.15 3.62
N ASN A 18 28.04 8.55 2.52
CA ASN A 18 27.98 9.92 2.06
C ASN A 18 26.54 10.26 1.65
N TYR A 19 26.20 11.55 1.73
CA TYR A 19 24.92 12.07 1.24
C TYR A 19 24.59 11.52 -0.17
N GLY A 20 23.35 11.03 -0.34
CA GLY A 20 22.86 10.44 -1.59
C GLY A 20 23.16 8.95 -1.78
N TYR A 21 23.53 8.21 -0.71
CA TYR A 21 23.78 6.76 -0.78
C TYR A 21 23.31 6.02 0.48
N TYR A 22 22.89 4.76 0.33
CA TYR A 22 22.48 3.89 1.44
C TYR A 22 22.86 2.40 1.22
N GLY A 23 22.62 1.59 2.26
CA GLY A 23 22.97 0.16 2.31
C GLY A 23 24.25 -0.13 3.11
N GLU A 24 24.48 -1.41 3.43
CA GLU A 24 25.62 -1.87 4.25
C GLU A 24 26.99 -1.40 3.71
N TYR A 25 27.09 -1.21 2.39
CA TYR A 25 28.30 -0.78 1.68
C TYR A 25 28.09 0.51 0.89
N CYS A 26 27.01 1.27 1.14
CA CYS A 26 26.63 2.48 0.40
C CYS A 26 26.55 2.26 -1.11
N GLN A 27 26.07 1.07 -1.50
CA GLN A 27 26.03 0.61 -2.88
C GLN A 27 24.81 1.11 -3.66
N PHE A 28 23.77 1.56 -2.95
CA PHE A 28 22.56 2.08 -3.57
C PHE A 28 22.58 3.61 -3.52
N ARG A 29 22.16 4.26 -4.61
CA ARG A 29 21.83 5.69 -4.57
C ARG A 29 20.61 5.87 -3.69
N ALA A 30 20.58 6.98 -2.97
CA ALA A 30 19.43 7.41 -2.20
C ALA A 30 18.84 8.65 -2.86
N GLU A 31 17.53 8.80 -2.76
CA GLU A 31 16.84 10.03 -3.13
C GLU A 31 17.51 11.27 -2.52
N SER A 32 17.66 12.31 -3.33
CA SER A 32 18.43 13.51 -2.97
C SER A 32 17.61 14.77 -3.21
N ASN A 33 17.29 15.51 -2.14
CA ASN A 33 16.32 16.62 -2.15
C ASN A 33 14.87 16.15 -2.21
N CYS A 34 14.27 15.97 -1.03
CA CYS A 34 12.91 15.48 -0.87
C CYS A 34 11.80 16.50 -1.17
N GLU A 35 12.02 17.46 -2.08
CA GLU A 35 11.08 18.53 -2.44
C GLU A 35 11.15 18.95 -3.92
N ASP A 36 11.95 18.28 -4.77
CA ASP A 36 12.17 18.70 -6.15
C ASP A 36 11.37 17.90 -7.20
N GLY A 37 10.70 16.81 -6.78
CA GLY A 37 9.83 16.01 -7.63
C GLY A 37 10.57 15.19 -8.67
N GLU A 38 11.89 15.09 -8.57
CA GLU A 38 12.71 14.18 -9.37
C GLU A 38 12.83 12.82 -8.65
N ASP A 39 13.27 11.79 -9.39
CA ASP A 39 13.57 10.46 -8.86
C ASP A 39 15.09 10.29 -9.05
N ASN A 40 15.87 10.73 -8.07
CA ASN A 40 17.32 10.90 -8.20
C ASN A 40 18.10 9.59 -8.05
N ASP A 41 17.49 8.58 -7.45
CA ASP A 41 18.02 7.21 -7.39
C ASP A 41 17.38 6.25 -8.40
N GLU A 42 16.45 6.76 -9.22
CA GLU A 42 15.77 6.09 -10.33
C GLU A 42 14.99 4.85 -9.88
N ASP A 43 14.54 4.82 -8.63
CA ASP A 43 13.90 3.67 -7.99
C ASP A 43 12.39 3.56 -8.29
N GLY A 44 11.83 4.62 -8.87
CA GLY A 44 10.43 4.76 -9.27
C GLY A 44 9.55 5.51 -8.25
N LEU A 45 10.15 6.03 -7.19
CA LEU A 45 9.56 6.89 -6.17
C LEU A 45 10.22 8.29 -6.24
N THR A 46 9.50 9.31 -5.80
CA THR A 46 9.97 10.72 -5.83
C THR A 46 9.70 11.38 -4.49
N ASP A 47 10.60 12.20 -3.99
CA ASP A 47 10.46 12.97 -2.74
C ASP A 47 9.98 12.10 -1.55
N CYS A 48 8.93 12.53 -0.85
CA CYS A 48 8.34 11.82 0.27
C CYS A 48 7.64 10.51 -0.13
N GLU A 49 7.47 10.23 -1.43
CA GLU A 49 7.07 8.89 -1.89
C GLU A 49 8.16 7.86 -1.59
N ASP A 50 9.41 8.30 -1.57
CA ASP A 50 10.52 7.50 -1.10
C ASP A 50 10.64 7.53 0.43
N SER A 51 9.81 6.69 1.05
CA SER A 51 9.61 6.68 2.49
C SER A 51 10.80 6.14 3.30
N THR A 52 11.78 5.51 2.67
CA THR A 52 12.96 4.98 3.36
C THR A 52 14.08 6.01 3.48
N GLU A 53 14.15 6.96 2.55
CA GLU A 53 15.24 7.93 2.40
C GLU A 53 14.77 9.32 2.83
N CYS A 54 13.55 9.71 2.43
CA CYS A 54 13.04 11.07 2.64
C CYS A 54 12.25 11.29 3.93
N CYS A 55 11.81 10.23 4.64
CA CYS A 55 11.03 10.40 5.86
C CYS A 55 11.79 10.94 7.08
N SER A 56 13.11 10.94 7.02
CA SER A 56 13.95 11.65 8.00
C SER A 56 14.08 13.14 7.70
N HIS A 57 13.72 13.58 6.48
CA HIS A 57 13.81 14.96 6.05
C HIS A 57 12.62 15.78 6.55
N ASN A 58 12.88 17.01 6.99
CA ASN A 58 11.87 17.86 7.62
C ASN A 58 10.67 18.18 6.69
N SER A 59 10.88 18.14 5.38
CA SER A 59 9.84 18.33 4.36
C SER A 59 8.77 17.23 4.39
N CYS A 60 9.17 16.03 4.80
CA CYS A 60 8.33 14.85 4.75
C CYS A 60 7.82 14.40 6.13
N LEU A 61 8.27 15.03 7.23
CA LEU A 61 7.85 14.67 8.60
C LEU A 61 6.34 14.78 8.82
N SER A 62 5.62 15.63 8.08
CA SER A 62 4.16 15.75 8.13
C SER A 62 3.46 15.04 6.97
N ASN A 63 4.22 14.36 6.10
CA ASN A 63 3.66 13.63 4.97
C ASN A 63 3.06 12.31 5.44
N SER A 64 1.86 11.98 4.97
CA SER A 64 1.13 10.76 5.34
C SER A 64 1.90 9.46 5.09
N LEU A 65 2.88 9.46 4.19
CA LEU A 65 3.76 8.30 3.94
C LEU A 65 4.79 8.08 5.03
N CYS A 66 5.28 9.16 5.63
CA CYS A 66 6.36 9.14 6.61
C CYS A 66 5.89 9.08 8.04
N LEU A 67 4.66 9.53 8.24
CA LEU A 67 3.97 9.36 9.50
C LEU A 67 3.70 7.88 9.81
N GLY A 68 3.83 7.01 8.79
CA GLY A 68 3.27 5.67 8.83
C GLY A 68 1.76 5.76 9.02
N SER A 69 1.06 4.66 8.85
CA SER A 69 -0.28 4.58 9.43
C SER A 69 -0.09 4.68 10.96
N PHE A 70 -0.24 5.88 11.55
CA PHE A 70 -0.08 6.18 13.00
C PHE A 70 -0.90 5.27 13.93
N VAL A 71 -1.76 4.47 13.32
CA VAL A 71 -2.89 3.79 13.87
C VAL A 71 -2.98 2.53 13.02
N SER A 72 -2.96 1.35 13.65
CA SER A 72 -3.28 0.08 12.99
C SER A 72 -4.52 0.27 12.13
N THR A 73 -4.61 -0.30 10.93
CA THR A 73 -5.84 -0.21 10.11
C THR A 73 -7.08 -0.63 10.89
N GLU A 74 -6.94 -1.54 11.84
CA GLU A 74 -8.01 -1.91 12.79
C GLU A 74 -8.40 -0.76 13.75
N LEU A 75 -7.42 0.02 14.18
CA LEU A 75 -7.62 1.20 15.02
C LEU A 75 -8.11 2.39 14.17
N LEU A 76 -7.74 2.50 12.87
CA LEU A 76 -8.24 3.54 11.95
C LEU A 76 -9.69 3.26 11.58
N LEU A 77 -10.00 2.00 11.30
CA LEU A 77 -11.36 1.49 11.21
C LEU A 77 -12.12 1.96 12.46
N LYS A 78 -11.67 1.61 13.67
CA LYS A 78 -12.37 1.99 14.91
C LYS A 78 -12.47 3.52 15.13
N LEU A 79 -11.43 4.29 14.81
CA LEU A 79 -11.37 5.74 15.04
C LEU A 79 -12.18 6.56 14.03
N SER A 80 -12.22 6.17 12.75
CA SER A 80 -13.10 6.82 11.77
C SER A 80 -14.56 6.70 12.22
N PHE A 81 -14.96 5.53 12.73
CA PHE A 81 -16.31 5.36 13.28
C PHE A 81 -16.56 6.25 14.50
N ILE A 82 -15.61 6.36 15.44
CA ILE A 82 -15.80 7.19 16.65
C ILE A 82 -15.93 8.68 16.26
N ASN A 83 -15.22 9.13 15.23
CA ASN A 83 -15.30 10.52 14.77
C ASN A 83 -16.59 10.82 14.00
N GLU A 84 -17.12 9.88 13.22
CA GLU A 84 -18.42 10.02 12.54
C GLU A 84 -19.62 9.86 13.51
N THR A 85 -19.47 9.09 14.59
CA THR A 85 -20.58 8.76 15.52
C THR A 85 -20.79 9.76 16.65
N LYS A 86 -20.09 10.90 16.69
CA LYS A 86 -20.48 12.02 17.57
C LYS A 86 -21.91 12.54 17.29
N GLN A 87 -22.58 12.08 16.23
CA GLN A 87 -24.01 12.33 15.99
C GLN A 87 -24.95 11.11 16.12
N GLN A 88 -24.48 9.88 16.36
CA GLN A 88 -25.37 8.71 16.40
C GLN A 88 -24.92 7.63 17.40
N GLU A 89 -25.38 7.80 18.66
CA GLU A 89 -24.99 6.98 19.82
C GLU A 89 -25.50 5.52 19.83
N ASN A 90 -26.15 4.97 18.80
CA ASN A 90 -26.78 3.63 18.89
C ASN A 90 -26.59 2.69 17.68
N THR A 91 -25.63 2.96 16.79
CA THR A 91 -25.41 2.12 15.59
C THR A 91 -24.28 1.12 15.83
N THR A 92 -24.53 -0.18 15.68
CA THR A 92 -23.47 -1.20 15.81
C THR A 92 -22.62 -1.26 14.54
N LEU A 93 -21.31 -1.57 14.68
CA LEU A 93 -20.36 -1.64 13.57
C LEU A 93 -20.81 -2.56 12.41
N GLU A 94 -21.59 -3.60 12.73
CA GLU A 94 -22.12 -4.57 11.77
C GLU A 94 -23.25 -4.00 10.88
N GLN A 95 -23.90 -2.92 11.30
CA GLN A 95 -24.98 -2.26 10.55
C GLN A 95 -24.43 -1.31 9.48
N ILE A 96 -23.14 -1.00 9.52
CA ILE A 96 -22.49 -0.10 8.57
C ILE A 96 -22.03 -0.91 7.34
N PRO A 97 -22.42 -0.51 6.11
CA PRO A 97 -21.97 -1.17 4.89
C PRO A 97 -20.45 -1.28 4.82
N PHE A 98 -19.93 -2.43 4.39
CA PHE A 98 -18.48 -2.67 4.29
C PHE A 98 -17.74 -1.54 3.55
N PHE A 99 -18.31 -1.05 2.45
CA PHE A 99 -17.77 0.07 1.69
C PHE A 99 -17.46 1.30 2.56
N GLU A 100 -18.43 1.77 3.35
CA GLU A 100 -18.23 2.95 4.20
C GLU A 100 -17.17 2.69 5.26
N ARG A 101 -17.10 1.45 5.75
CA ARG A 101 -16.13 1.06 6.77
C ARG A 101 -14.69 1.19 6.30
N VAL A 102 -14.41 0.83 5.06
CA VAL A 102 -13.04 0.80 4.52
C VAL A 102 -12.71 2.01 3.64
N ARG A 103 -13.65 2.93 3.46
CA ARG A 103 -13.53 4.10 2.57
C ARG A 103 -12.36 5.01 2.90
N PHE A 104 -12.01 5.13 4.18
CA PHE A 104 -10.85 5.91 4.62
C PHE A 104 -9.53 5.43 4.01
N LEU A 105 -9.44 4.17 3.58
CA LEU A 105 -8.23 3.63 2.96
C LEU A 105 -7.92 4.28 1.60
N PHE A 106 -8.91 4.77 0.87
CA PHE A 106 -8.77 5.23 -0.53
C PHE A 106 -9.41 6.59 -0.87
N ASP A 107 -10.26 7.16 -0.01
CA ASP A 107 -10.95 8.45 -0.27
C ASP A 107 -10.44 9.60 0.60
N SER A 108 -9.86 9.31 1.77
CA SER A 108 -9.38 10.35 2.68
C SER A 108 -8.00 10.86 2.28
N ALA A 109 -7.93 11.93 1.49
CA ALA A 109 -6.69 12.45 0.88
C ALA A 109 -5.48 12.55 1.83
N ASP A 110 -5.68 12.92 3.11
CA ASP A 110 -4.57 13.16 4.04
C ASP A 110 -4.13 11.91 4.83
N LEU A 111 -4.92 10.83 4.86
CA LEU A 111 -4.67 9.63 5.67
C LEU A 111 -4.90 8.30 4.92
N SER A 112 -5.19 8.38 3.63
CA SER A 112 -5.42 7.24 2.77
C SER A 112 -4.11 6.50 2.50
N VAL A 113 -4.17 5.17 2.65
CA VAL A 113 -3.05 4.26 2.38
C VAL A 113 -2.95 3.86 0.92
N GLN A 114 -3.97 4.16 0.11
CA GLN A 114 -4.08 3.84 -1.31
C GLN A 114 -4.23 5.11 -2.13
N ARG A 115 -3.20 5.42 -2.91
CA ARG A 115 -3.06 6.68 -3.65
C ARG A 115 -3.48 6.55 -5.10
N TYR A 116 -3.86 7.68 -5.69
CA TYR A 116 -4.22 7.83 -7.11
C TYR A 116 -5.34 6.89 -7.57
N ALA A 117 -6.16 6.40 -6.64
CA ALA A 117 -7.30 5.56 -6.95
C ALA A 117 -8.43 6.41 -7.54
N ASP A 118 -8.93 6.03 -8.71
CA ASP A 118 -10.23 6.49 -9.18
C ASP A 118 -11.31 5.77 -8.37
N ILE A 119 -11.78 6.44 -7.32
CA ILE A 119 -12.75 5.91 -6.35
C ILE A 119 -14.02 5.39 -7.04
N ARG A 120 -14.37 5.93 -8.21
CA ARG A 120 -15.55 5.47 -8.98
C ARG A 120 -15.42 4.03 -9.45
N LEU A 121 -14.19 3.55 -9.64
CA LEU A 121 -13.90 2.16 -10.02
C LEU A 121 -14.04 1.18 -8.85
N LEU A 122 -14.05 1.70 -7.61
CA LEU A 122 -14.24 0.95 -6.36
C LEU A 122 -15.68 1.11 -5.82
N ASP A 123 -16.44 2.12 -6.28
CA ASP A 123 -17.82 2.37 -5.84
C ASP A 123 -18.82 1.42 -6.52
N PRO A 124 -19.50 0.55 -5.73
CA PRO A 124 -20.49 -0.38 -6.27
C PRO A 124 -21.67 0.30 -6.97
N LYS A 125 -22.01 1.56 -6.64
CA LYS A 125 -23.11 2.31 -7.27
C LYS A 125 -22.76 2.76 -8.68
N PHE A 126 -21.54 3.27 -8.89
CA PHE A 126 -21.09 3.74 -10.20
C PHE A 126 -20.90 2.59 -11.17
N VAL A 127 -20.30 1.49 -10.71
CA VAL A 127 -20.16 0.25 -11.50
C VAL A 127 -21.53 -0.29 -11.92
N ASN A 128 -22.53 -0.25 -11.04
CA ASN A 128 -23.91 -0.65 -11.35
C ASN A 128 -24.56 0.25 -12.42
N PHE A 129 -24.31 1.56 -12.38
CA PHE A 129 -24.79 2.49 -13.41
C PHE A 129 -24.19 2.20 -14.79
N LEU A 130 -22.87 2.01 -14.87
CA LEU A 130 -22.19 1.72 -16.14
C LEU A 130 -22.61 0.38 -16.76
N ILE A 131 -22.74 -0.67 -15.95
CA ILE A 131 -23.18 -1.99 -16.42
C ILE A 131 -24.63 -1.91 -16.93
N ARG A 132 -25.52 -1.22 -16.19
CA ARG A 132 -26.92 -1.01 -16.64
C ARG A 132 -26.99 -0.23 -17.96
N PHE A 133 -26.10 0.75 -18.16
CA PHE A 133 -26.02 1.52 -19.39
C PHE A 133 -25.50 0.71 -20.58
N LEU A 134 -24.43 -0.07 -20.40
CA LEU A 134 -23.89 -0.95 -21.46
C LEU A 134 -24.91 -2.03 -21.88
N VAL A 135 -25.62 -2.60 -20.91
CA VAL A 135 -26.73 -3.52 -21.16
C VAL A 135 -27.87 -2.80 -21.91
N TYR A 136 -28.22 -1.57 -21.53
CA TYR A 136 -29.25 -0.78 -22.22
C TYR A 136 -28.89 -0.46 -23.68
N VAL A 137 -27.64 -0.10 -23.97
CA VAL A 137 -27.17 0.17 -25.34
C VAL A 137 -27.17 -1.09 -26.20
N SER A 138 -26.89 -2.27 -25.64
CA SER A 138 -26.94 -3.53 -26.38
C SER A 138 -28.37 -3.98 -26.73
N ILE A 139 -29.39 -3.52 -26.00
CA ILE A 139 -30.77 -4.03 -26.10
C ILE A 139 -31.72 -3.01 -26.76
N SER A 140 -31.39 -1.72 -26.79
CA SER A 140 -32.27 -0.66 -27.32
C SER A 140 -32.34 -0.56 -28.86
N GLY A 141 -32.45 -1.71 -29.52
CA GLY A 141 -33.09 -1.82 -30.83
C GLY A 141 -34.62 -1.71 -30.79
N ASN A 142 -35.29 -1.70 -29.62
CA ASN A 142 -36.66 -1.20 -29.47
C ASN A 142 -37.13 -1.12 -28.01
N MET A 143 -38.11 -0.25 -27.78
CA MET A 143 -38.61 0.18 -26.48
C MET A 143 -39.34 -0.93 -25.72
N GLY A 144 -38.82 -1.31 -24.54
CA GLY A 144 -39.52 -2.16 -23.59
C GLY A 144 -38.73 -2.29 -22.29
N TRP A 145 -39.37 -1.97 -21.15
CA TRP A 145 -38.83 -2.27 -19.83
C TRP A 145 -38.93 -3.78 -19.61
N SER A 146 -37.94 -4.52 -20.08
CA SER A 146 -37.82 -5.95 -19.85
C SER A 146 -36.43 -6.25 -19.33
N PHE A 147 -36.39 -6.80 -18.12
CA PHE A 147 -35.19 -7.27 -17.44
C PHE A 147 -34.62 -8.46 -18.24
N LEU A 148 -33.70 -8.21 -19.17
CA LEU A 148 -33.13 -9.24 -20.03
C LEU A 148 -32.00 -9.96 -19.27
N THR A 149 -32.26 -11.18 -18.83
CA THR A 149 -31.21 -12.17 -18.52
C THR A 149 -30.60 -12.64 -19.84
N ILE A 150 -29.39 -12.14 -20.15
CA ILE A 150 -28.59 -12.62 -21.29
C ILE A 150 -27.80 -13.84 -20.82
N ASP A 151 -27.97 -14.95 -21.54
CA ASP A 151 -27.26 -16.23 -21.48
C ASP A 151 -26.13 -16.34 -20.43
N GLY A 152 -26.48 -16.80 -19.23
CA GLY A 152 -25.61 -17.69 -18.45
C GLY A 152 -24.73 -17.13 -17.33
N THR A 153 -24.54 -15.82 -17.12
CA THR A 153 -23.76 -15.35 -15.94
C THR A 153 -24.26 -14.09 -15.21
N TYR A 154 -25.30 -13.39 -15.67
CA TYR A 154 -25.79 -12.22 -14.93
C TYR A 154 -26.77 -12.59 -13.81
N GLN A 155 -26.22 -12.84 -12.62
CA GLN A 155 -26.98 -12.98 -11.37
C GLN A 155 -27.08 -11.59 -10.71
N PRO A 156 -28.28 -11.07 -10.38
CA PRO A 156 -28.42 -9.86 -9.56
C PRO A 156 -27.87 -10.16 -8.15
N GLY A 157 -26.57 -9.87 -7.96
CA GLY A 157 -25.77 -10.32 -6.82
C GLY A 157 -24.27 -10.47 -7.13
N THR A 158 -23.89 -10.52 -8.41
CA THR A 158 -22.49 -10.59 -8.88
C THR A 158 -21.95 -9.21 -9.26
N TYR A 159 -22.03 -8.26 -8.33
CA TYR A 159 -21.29 -7.01 -8.46
C TYR A 159 -19.87 -7.24 -7.95
N TRP A 160 -18.88 -6.62 -8.58
CA TRP A 160 -17.50 -6.61 -8.08
C TRP A 160 -17.50 -5.82 -6.77
N LEU A 161 -17.64 -6.55 -5.67
CA LEU A 161 -17.82 -6.00 -4.34
C LEU A 161 -16.44 -5.62 -3.81
N LEU A 162 -16.30 -4.39 -3.34
CA LEU A 162 -15.06 -3.90 -2.74
C LEU A 162 -14.54 -4.87 -1.67
N SER A 163 -13.26 -5.15 -1.72
CA SER A 163 -12.53 -5.92 -0.72
C SER A 163 -11.18 -5.28 -0.45
N VAL A 164 -10.58 -5.60 0.68
CA VAL A 164 -9.25 -5.08 1.05
C VAL A 164 -8.30 -6.25 1.17
N LEU A 165 -7.19 -6.23 0.43
CA LEU A 165 -6.09 -7.15 0.67
C LEU A 165 -5.14 -6.53 1.68
N ARG A 166 -4.71 -7.34 2.64
CA ARG A 166 -3.66 -7.01 3.59
C ARG A 166 -2.58 -8.06 3.51
N GLY A 167 -1.33 -7.64 3.60
CA GLY A 167 -0.22 -8.58 3.67
C GLY A 167 1.04 -7.90 4.16
N ARG A 168 2.13 -8.65 4.12
CA ARG A 168 3.46 -8.15 4.47
C ARG A 168 4.49 -8.56 3.42
N ILE A 169 5.43 -7.67 3.13
CA ILE A 169 6.44 -7.91 2.11
C ILE A 169 7.79 -8.09 2.79
N LEU A 170 8.48 -9.16 2.42
CA LEU A 170 9.74 -9.58 3.00
C LEU A 170 10.78 -9.81 1.91
N SER A 171 12.04 -9.55 2.22
CA SER A 171 13.17 -9.97 1.39
C SER A 171 13.42 -11.46 1.56
N ILE A 172 13.81 -12.17 0.49
CA ILE A 172 14.26 -13.57 0.62
C ILE A 172 15.51 -13.71 1.51
N LYS A 173 16.31 -12.64 1.62
CA LYS A 173 17.51 -12.59 2.50
C LYS A 173 17.13 -12.39 3.97
N GLY A 174 15.84 -12.23 4.25
CA GLY A 174 15.28 -11.95 5.57
C GLY A 174 15.07 -10.46 5.79
N GLY A 175 14.00 -10.14 6.54
CA GLY A 175 13.65 -8.76 6.91
C GLY A 175 12.48 -8.18 6.09
N PRO A 176 11.71 -7.26 6.66
CA PRO A 176 10.61 -6.60 5.97
C PRO A 176 11.09 -5.56 4.96
N LEU A 177 10.35 -5.41 3.87
CA LEU A 177 10.61 -4.42 2.83
C LEU A 177 9.56 -3.31 2.91
N ALA A 178 9.99 -2.11 3.27
CA ALA A 178 9.22 -0.87 3.16
C ALA A 178 9.19 -0.35 1.70
N GLY A 179 8.41 0.68 1.39
CA GLY A 179 8.46 1.38 0.09
C GLY A 179 8.09 0.54 -1.15
N VAL A 180 7.61 -0.69 -0.99
CA VAL A 180 7.20 -1.50 -2.13
C VAL A 180 5.85 -1.01 -2.65
N ARG A 181 5.81 -0.65 -3.94
CA ARG A 181 4.59 -0.29 -4.65
C ARG A 181 3.77 -1.53 -4.93
N VAL A 182 2.58 -1.59 -4.33
CA VAL A 182 1.58 -2.65 -4.50
C VAL A 182 0.40 -2.10 -5.28
N SER A 183 0.12 -2.66 -6.46
CA SER A 183 -1.02 -2.23 -7.28
C SER A 183 -1.67 -3.40 -8.01
N VAL A 184 -2.86 -3.17 -8.55
CA VAL A 184 -3.49 -4.12 -9.49
C VAL A 184 -2.76 -4.01 -10.83
N ALA A 185 -2.30 -5.13 -11.39
CA ALA A 185 -1.41 -5.15 -12.55
C ALA A 185 -2.10 -4.67 -13.85
N ASP A 186 -3.36 -5.02 -14.04
CA ASP A 186 -4.15 -4.73 -15.24
C ASP A 186 -5.11 -3.53 -15.08
N HIS A 187 -5.22 -2.99 -13.86
CA HIS A 187 -6.09 -1.86 -13.54
C HIS A 187 -5.37 -0.79 -12.71
N PRO A 188 -4.37 -0.09 -13.30
CA PRO A 188 -3.59 0.93 -12.59
C PRO A 188 -4.46 2.11 -12.10
N GLN A 189 -5.64 2.32 -12.70
CA GLN A 189 -6.59 3.34 -12.27
C GLN A 189 -7.20 3.08 -10.89
N GLN A 190 -7.08 1.85 -10.36
CA GLN A 190 -7.43 1.56 -8.96
C GLN A 190 -6.37 2.09 -7.98
N GLY A 191 -5.27 2.67 -8.47
CA GLY A 191 -4.23 3.24 -7.62
C GLY A 191 -3.27 2.20 -7.06
N PHE A 192 -2.47 2.63 -6.08
CA PHE A 192 -1.46 1.78 -5.44
C PHE A 192 -1.33 2.09 -3.95
N SER A 193 -0.80 1.14 -3.20
CA SER A 193 -0.34 1.34 -1.82
C SER A 193 1.17 1.16 -1.74
N LEU A 194 1.81 1.86 -0.81
CA LEU A 194 3.22 1.65 -0.47
C LEU A 194 3.28 0.87 0.85
N SER A 195 4.09 -0.19 0.88
CA SER A 195 4.32 -0.93 2.11
C SER A 195 4.99 -0.04 3.16
N ARG A 196 4.52 -0.10 4.41
CA ARG A 196 4.91 0.83 5.47
C ARG A 196 6.40 0.83 5.75
N SER A 197 6.96 2.02 5.94
CA SER A 197 8.30 2.24 6.49
C SER A 197 8.26 2.44 8.01
N PHE A 198 9.45 2.48 8.60
CA PHE A 198 9.60 2.79 10.02
C PHE A 198 9.11 4.21 10.30
N SER A 199 8.14 4.36 11.22
CA SER A 199 7.67 5.67 11.67
C SER A 199 8.28 6.02 13.03
N PRO A 200 9.07 7.10 13.16
CA PRO A 200 9.53 7.58 14.46
C PRO A 200 8.36 7.91 15.40
N ALA A 201 7.19 8.28 14.86
CA ALA A 201 6.00 8.56 15.66
C ALA A 201 5.39 7.29 16.30
N SER A 202 5.59 6.11 15.72
CA SER A 202 5.23 4.82 16.37
C SER A 202 6.02 4.58 17.66
N SER A 203 7.23 5.14 17.77
CA SER A 203 8.03 5.15 19.00
C SER A 203 7.69 6.30 19.96
N ALA A 204 7.04 7.36 19.47
CA ALA A 204 6.74 8.58 20.23
C ALA A 204 5.34 8.61 20.89
N THR A 205 4.46 7.64 20.60
CA THR A 205 3.12 7.55 21.23
C THR A 205 3.13 7.00 22.66
N ALA A 206 4.30 6.69 23.23
CA ALA A 206 4.45 6.59 24.67
C ALA A 206 4.45 8.00 25.28
N LEU A 207 3.27 8.40 25.76
CA LEU A 207 3.00 9.50 26.71
C LEU A 207 4.23 10.27 27.21
N GLU A 208 4.20 11.59 27.05
CA GLU A 208 5.02 12.54 27.82
C GLU A 208 5.11 12.08 29.30
N GLY A 209 6.23 11.46 29.67
CA GLY A 209 6.46 11.02 31.05
C GLY A 209 7.25 9.73 31.29
N SER A 210 7.42 8.81 30.32
CA SER A 210 8.23 7.59 30.57
C SER A 210 9.63 7.68 29.96
N GLN A 211 10.55 8.28 30.70
CA GLN A 211 11.95 8.49 30.31
C GLN A 211 12.83 7.23 30.40
N SER A 212 12.28 6.03 30.28
CA SER A 212 13.05 4.79 30.42
C SER A 212 12.38 3.59 29.74
N SER A 213 12.64 3.40 28.44
CA SER A 213 12.72 2.09 27.74
C SER A 213 12.65 2.27 26.21
N PHE A 214 13.50 3.13 25.65
CA PHE A 214 13.50 3.44 24.21
C PHE A 214 14.39 2.49 23.36
N GLU A 215 15.07 1.52 23.98
CA GLU A 215 16.11 0.74 23.27
C GLU A 215 15.63 -0.55 22.60
N ASN A 216 14.35 -0.94 22.65
CA ASN A 216 13.89 -2.23 22.10
C ASN A 216 12.48 -2.23 21.46
N TYR A 217 11.95 -1.09 21.00
CA TYR A 217 10.69 -1.09 20.24
C TYR A 217 10.94 -1.59 18.82
N ILE A 218 10.60 -2.86 18.55
CA ILE A 218 10.63 -3.44 17.20
C ILE A 218 9.30 -3.12 16.54
N ASP A 219 9.32 -2.17 15.60
CA ASP A 219 8.16 -1.87 14.76
C ASP A 219 7.83 -3.08 13.87
N THR A 220 6.75 -3.77 14.22
CA THR A 220 6.29 -4.96 13.49
C THR A 220 5.48 -4.62 12.25
N SER A 221 5.13 -3.35 12.04
CA SER A 221 4.31 -2.90 10.91
C SER A 221 5.11 -2.66 9.63
N ILE A 222 6.44 -2.66 9.70
CA ILE A 222 7.31 -2.46 8.53
C ILE A 222 7.00 -3.53 7.48
N GLY A 223 6.81 -3.08 6.24
CA GLY A 223 6.49 -3.91 5.09
C GLY A 223 5.04 -4.39 5.02
N GLU A 224 4.18 -4.01 5.97
CA GLU A 224 2.74 -4.23 5.83
C GLU A 224 2.15 -3.31 4.75
N PHE A 225 1.14 -3.79 4.04
CA PHE A 225 0.39 -3.01 3.07
C PHE A 225 -1.10 -3.31 3.16
N GLU A 226 -1.92 -2.36 2.71
CA GLU A 226 -3.36 -2.55 2.51
C GLU A 226 -3.77 -1.94 1.17
N LEU A 227 -4.48 -2.73 0.36
CA LEU A 227 -4.97 -2.30 -0.95
C LEU A 227 -6.43 -2.69 -1.13
N ALA A 228 -7.29 -1.70 -1.30
CA ALA A 228 -8.69 -1.90 -1.68
C ALA A 228 -8.78 -2.19 -3.18
N VAL A 229 -9.50 -3.27 -3.51
CA VAL A 229 -9.70 -3.74 -4.88
C VAL A 229 -11.12 -4.22 -5.08
N ASN A 230 -11.47 -4.43 -6.34
CA ASN A 230 -12.67 -5.14 -6.73
C ASN A 230 -12.56 -6.63 -6.42
N GLY A 231 -13.38 -7.12 -5.48
CA GLY A 231 -13.47 -8.53 -5.09
C GLY A 231 -14.50 -9.32 -5.89
N GLY A 232 -14.63 -10.60 -5.55
CA GLY A 232 -15.47 -11.59 -6.24
C GLY A 232 -14.76 -12.37 -7.35
N ALA A 233 -13.45 -12.14 -7.56
CA ALA A 233 -12.68 -12.76 -8.63
C ALA A 233 -11.19 -12.88 -8.29
N ALA A 234 -10.42 -13.49 -9.19
CA ALA A 234 -8.98 -13.46 -9.14
C ALA A 234 -8.46 -12.06 -9.46
N VAL A 235 -7.61 -11.51 -8.60
CA VAL A 235 -6.96 -10.21 -8.76
C VAL A 235 -5.46 -10.44 -8.88
N ILE A 236 -4.85 -9.82 -9.88
CA ILE A 236 -3.42 -9.89 -10.13
C ILE A 236 -2.77 -8.66 -9.50
N LEU A 237 -2.01 -8.87 -8.43
CA LEU A 237 -1.21 -7.82 -7.79
C LEU A 237 0.21 -7.82 -8.36
N GLN A 238 0.72 -6.62 -8.62
CA GLN A 238 2.13 -6.37 -8.89
C GLN A 238 2.78 -5.66 -7.70
N PHE A 239 3.98 -6.12 -7.36
CA PHE A 239 4.85 -5.60 -6.32
C PHE A 239 6.10 -5.11 -7.00
N VAL A 240 6.38 -3.81 -6.90
CA VAL A 240 7.51 -3.17 -7.59
C VAL A 240 8.32 -2.39 -6.58
N ARG A 241 9.62 -2.67 -6.56
CA ARG A 241 10.62 -1.89 -5.80
C ARG A 241 12.00 -2.15 -6.38
N GLN A 242 12.83 -1.13 -6.57
CA GLN A 242 14.25 -1.36 -6.87
C GLN A 242 15.06 -1.59 -5.59
N PRO A 243 16.13 -2.40 -5.62
CA PRO A 243 16.63 -3.24 -6.72
C PRO A 243 15.88 -4.59 -6.85
N PHE A 244 14.75 -4.78 -6.18
CA PHE A 244 14.01 -6.06 -6.12
C PHE A 244 13.16 -6.38 -7.37
N GLY A 245 13.06 -5.46 -8.30
CA GLY A 245 12.32 -5.64 -9.54
C GLY A 245 10.81 -5.70 -9.35
N ARG A 246 10.16 -6.46 -10.24
CA ARG A 246 8.71 -6.66 -10.25
C ARG A 246 8.37 -8.12 -9.95
N VAL A 247 7.59 -8.32 -8.89
CA VAL A 247 6.98 -9.61 -8.55
C VAL A 247 5.48 -9.52 -8.80
N VAL A 248 4.89 -10.55 -9.40
CA VAL A 248 3.44 -10.62 -9.66
C VAL A 248 2.86 -11.82 -8.92
N ARG A 249 1.70 -11.63 -8.27
CA ARG A 249 0.96 -12.69 -7.57
C ARG A 249 -0.52 -12.56 -7.86
N THR A 250 -1.18 -13.70 -7.98
CA THR A 250 -2.63 -13.76 -8.20
C THR A 250 -3.30 -14.23 -6.93
N PHE A 251 -4.31 -13.50 -6.47
CA PHE A 251 -5.08 -13.84 -5.28
C PHE A 251 -6.54 -14.02 -5.66
N PHE A 252 -7.19 -15.06 -5.13
CA PHE A 252 -8.64 -15.17 -5.23
C PHE A 252 -9.27 -14.28 -4.17
N VAL A 253 -9.85 -13.16 -4.58
CA VAL A 253 -10.36 -12.14 -3.67
C VAL A 253 -11.87 -12.33 -3.50
N PRO A 254 -12.35 -12.77 -2.33
CA PRO A 254 -13.77 -12.80 -2.02
C PRO A 254 -14.32 -11.38 -1.93
N SER A 255 -15.63 -11.24 -2.04
CA SER A 255 -16.34 -9.96 -1.96
C SER A 255 -16.59 -9.47 -0.53
N ASN A 256 -16.59 -8.14 -0.31
CA ASN A 256 -17.02 -7.49 0.95
C ASN A 256 -16.26 -7.92 2.21
N GLN A 257 -14.97 -8.20 2.09
CA GLN A 257 -14.17 -8.59 3.24
C GLN A 257 -12.72 -8.15 3.15
N ILE A 258 -12.04 -8.23 4.28
CA ILE A 258 -10.59 -8.07 4.36
C ILE A 258 -9.99 -9.48 4.17
N LEU A 259 -9.13 -9.62 3.17
CA LEU A 259 -8.37 -10.83 2.89
C LEU A 259 -6.92 -10.63 3.33
N ASP A 260 -6.47 -11.42 4.29
CA ASP A 260 -5.05 -11.53 4.61
C ASP A 260 -4.37 -12.47 3.60
N VAL A 261 -3.45 -11.92 2.81
CA VAL A 261 -2.66 -12.66 1.81
C VAL A 261 -1.34 -13.18 2.36
N GLY A 262 -1.02 -12.89 3.63
CA GLY A 262 0.21 -13.30 4.28
C GLY A 262 1.46 -12.62 3.72
N ASN A 263 2.56 -13.36 3.74
CA ASN A 263 3.88 -12.86 3.37
C ASN A 263 4.14 -13.00 1.86
N VAL A 264 4.52 -11.90 1.22
CA VAL A 264 5.02 -11.86 -0.16
C VAL A 264 6.53 -11.68 -0.11
N TRP A 265 7.25 -12.60 -0.75
CA TRP A 265 8.71 -12.60 -0.76
C TRP A 265 9.23 -11.98 -2.07
N MET A 266 10.15 -11.03 -1.96
CA MET A 266 10.84 -10.41 -3.09
C MET A 266 12.35 -10.72 -3.04
N ASP A 267 12.94 -10.88 -4.21
CA ASP A 267 14.38 -11.09 -4.37
C ASP A 267 15.00 -9.88 -5.05
N SER A 268 16.22 -9.52 -4.63
CA SER A 268 17.02 -8.53 -5.32
C SER A 268 17.31 -9.03 -6.73
N ILE A 269 17.12 -8.20 -7.76
CA ILE A 269 17.69 -8.47 -9.07
C ILE A 269 19.20 -8.40 -8.86
N GLU A 270 19.85 -9.56 -8.76
CA GLU A 270 21.29 -9.61 -8.98
C GLU A 270 21.51 -9.16 -10.42
N GLU A 271 22.38 -8.16 -10.65
CA GLU A 271 22.88 -7.83 -11.97
C GLU A 271 23.54 -9.09 -12.53
N LYS A 272 22.75 -9.93 -13.21
CA LYS A 272 23.27 -11.01 -14.01
C LYS A 272 23.93 -10.36 -15.21
N ASP A 273 25.25 -10.28 -15.14
CA ASP A 273 26.08 -10.24 -16.34
C ASP A 273 25.50 -11.25 -17.34
N GLY A 274 25.20 -10.76 -18.54
CA GLY A 274 24.19 -11.31 -19.43
C GLY A 274 24.17 -12.83 -19.60
N GLY A 275 22.98 -13.41 -19.49
CA GLY A 275 22.71 -14.80 -19.84
C GLY A 275 21.24 -15.13 -19.71
N GLU A 276 20.56 -15.23 -20.86
CA GLU A 276 19.18 -15.66 -21.03
C GLU A 276 18.80 -16.87 -20.15
N ASN A 277 17.61 -16.82 -19.53
CA ASN A 277 16.50 -17.77 -19.75
C ASN A 277 15.40 -17.54 -18.72
N GLU A 278 14.19 -17.28 -19.21
CA GLU A 278 12.94 -17.25 -18.46
C GLU A 278 12.69 -18.61 -17.79
N ALA A 279 12.47 -18.61 -16.48
CA ALA A 279 11.83 -19.72 -15.78
C ALA A 279 10.72 -19.16 -14.88
N SER A 280 9.50 -19.21 -15.42
CA SER A 280 8.25 -19.00 -14.70
C SER A 280 8.09 -20.11 -13.66
N THR A 281 8.09 -19.77 -12.37
CA THR A 281 7.74 -20.73 -11.29
C THR A 281 6.38 -20.35 -10.73
N THR A 282 5.41 -21.20 -11.03
CA THR A 282 4.07 -21.26 -10.43
C THR A 282 4.15 -22.02 -9.11
N LEU A 283 3.64 -21.46 -8.02
CA LEU A 283 3.16 -22.17 -6.83
C LEU A 283 1.90 -21.49 -6.32
#